data_AF-B9TN10-F1
#
_entry.id   AF-B9TN10-F1
#
_cell.length_a   1.000
_cell.length_b   1.000
_cell.length_c   1.000
_cell.angle_alpha   90.00
_cell.angle_beta   90.00
_cell.angle_gamma   90.00
#
_symmetry.space_group_name_H-M   'P 1'
#
loop_
_entity.id
_entity.type
_entity.pdbx_description
1 polymer ?
#
loop_
_entity_poly.entity_id
_entity_poly.type
_entity_poly.pdbx_seq_one_letter_code
_entity_poly.pdbx_strand_id
1 'polypeptide(L)' 'MSVAAASAEVGYESASQFSREFKRLFGLSPSREVERMRQAFAMPDPQPSSAWIAAH' A
#
# COMPACT_ATOMS: atom_id res chain seq x y z
N MET A 1 6.18 -6.26 -3.06
CA MET A 1 5.25 -6.98 -3.96
C MET A 1 5.22 -6.26 -5.30
N SER A 2 5.42 -6.96 -6.42
CA SER A 2 5.37 -6.39 -7.77
C SER A 2 4.02 -6.67 -8.43
N VAL A 3 3.65 -5.86 -9.42
CA VAL A 3 2.39 -6.05 -10.18
C VAL A 3 2.38 -7.40 -10.91
N ALA A 4 3.52 -7.87 -11.40
CA ALA A 4 3.63 -9.18 -12.04
C ALA A 4 3.41 -10.35 -11.07
N ALA A 5 3.95 -10.26 -9.85
CA ALA A 5 3.72 -11.28 -8.83
C ALA A 5 2.23 -11.32 -8.42
N ALA A 6 1.63 -10.15 -8.17
CA ALA A 6 0.20 -10.05 -7.85
C ALA A 6 -0.68 -10.58 -8.99
N SER A 7 -0.34 -10.28 -10.25
CA SER A 7 -1.03 -10.78 -11.43
C SER A 7 -1.00 -12.32 -11.49
N ALA A 8 0.16 -12.92 -11.24
CA ALA A 8 0.33 -14.37 -11.27
C ALA A 8 -0.47 -15.08 -10.15
N GLU A 9 -0.47 -14.52 -8.93
CA GLU A 9 -1.22 -15.07 -7.79
C GLU A 9 -2.74 -15.06 -8.03
N VAL A 10 -3.25 -14.04 -8.70
CA VAL A 10 -4.69 -13.92 -9.02
C VAL A 10 -5.07 -14.73 -10.28
N GLY A 11 -4.09 -15.21 -11.05
CA GLY A 11 -4.32 -16.02 -12.26
C GLY A 11 -4.52 -15.22 -13.54
N TYR A 12 -4.05 -13.97 -13.58
CA TYR A 12 -4.07 -13.16 -14.81
C TYR A 12 -2.91 -13.52 -15.74
N GLU A 13 -3.19 -13.56 -17.04
CA GLU A 13 -2.24 -13.95 -18.09
C GLU A 13 -1.11 -12.92 -18.27
N SER A 14 -1.36 -11.65 -17.91
CA SER A 14 -0.37 -10.58 -17.99
C SER A 14 -0.58 -9.49 -16.94
N ALA A 15 0.53 -8.96 -16.40
CA ALA A 15 0.55 -7.80 -15.51
C ALA A 15 -0.14 -6.57 -16.11
N SER A 16 -0.12 -6.43 -17.44
CA SER A 16 -0.81 -5.34 -18.15
C SER A 16 -2.33 -5.51 -18.17
N GLN A 17 -2.83 -6.75 -18.27
CA GLN A 17 -4.26 -7.06 -18.18
C GLN A 17 -4.76 -6.75 -16.76
N PHE A 18 -4.06 -7.26 -15.76
CA PHE A 18 -4.33 -6.97 -14.35
C PHE A 18 -4.35 -5.47 -14.06
N SER A 19 -3.35 -4.71 -14.52
CA SER A 19 -3.29 -3.27 -14.27
C SER A 19 -4.46 -2.49 -14.86
N ARG A 20 -4.94 -2.87 -16.06
CA ARG A 20 -6.08 -2.22 -16.71
C ARG A 20 -7.38 -2.50 -15.97
N GLU A 21 -7.62 -3.76 -15.62
CA GLU A 21 -8.79 -4.16 -14.85
C GLU A 21 -8.80 -3.57 -13.44
N PHE A 22 -7.65 -3.61 -12.75
CA PHE A 22 -7.49 -3.02 -11.43
C PHE A 22 -7.81 -1.52 -11.44
N LYS A 23 -7.30 -0.78 -12.44
CA LYS A 23 -7.63 0.64 -12.59
C LYS A 23 -9.11 0.86 -12.92
N ARG A 24 -9.73 -0.01 -13.72
CA ARG A 24 -11.16 0.07 -14.06
C ARG A 24 -12.05 -0.16 -12.84
N LEU A 25 -11.69 -1.12 -11.99
CA LEU A 25 -12.49 -1.53 -10.82
C LEU A 25 -12.25 -0.64 -9.60
N PHE A 26 -11.01 -0.20 -9.37
CA PHE A 26 -10.59 0.49 -8.13
C PHE A 26 -10.15 1.95 -8.36
N GLY A 27 -10.10 2.42 -9.62
CA GLY A 27 -9.79 3.81 -9.98
C GLY A 27 -8.31 4.20 -9.91
N LEU A 28 -7.47 3.42 -9.24
CA LEU A 28 -6.03 3.66 -9.08
C LEU A 28 -5.21 2.53 -9.71
N SER A 29 -3.94 2.78 -10.03
CA SER A 29 -3.06 1.69 -10.49
C SER A 29 -2.59 0.84 -9.31
N PRO A 30 -2.34 -0.47 -9.51
CA PRO A 30 -1.91 -1.35 -8.42
C PRO A 30 -0.61 -0.88 -7.77
N SER A 31 0.34 -0.32 -8.52
CA SER A 31 1.58 0.24 -7.96
C SER A 31 1.34 1.42 -7.02
N ARG A 32 0.37 2.30 -7.32
CA ARG A 32 0.01 3.41 -6.43
C ARG A 32 -0.68 2.91 -5.17
N GLU A 33 -1.49 1.86 -5.28
CA GLU A 33 -2.14 1.26 -4.12
C GLU A 33 -1.12 0.62 -3.19
N VAL A 34 -0.13 -0.11 -3.72
CA VAL A 34 0.98 -0.66 -2.90
C VAL A 34 1.75 0.44 -2.18
N GLU A 35 2.00 1.58 -2.84
CA GLU A 35 2.66 2.72 -2.21
C GLU A 35 1.80 3.33 -1.11
N ARG A 36 0.50 3.51 -1.36
CA ARG A 36 -0.46 4.01 -0.37
C ARG A 36 -0.55 3.07 0.83
N MET A 37 -0.63 1.76 0.61
CA MET A 37 -0.62 0.75 1.67
C MET A 37 0.68 0.83 2.46
N ARG A 38 1.84 0.95 1.79
CA ARG A 38 3.12 1.13 2.48
C ARG A 38 3.14 2.36 3.37
N GLN A 39 2.55 3.47 2.94
CA GLN A 39 2.47 4.69 3.75
C GLN A 39 1.43 4.59 4.88
N ALA A 40 0.30 3.94 4.64
CA ALA A 40 -0.77 3.76 5.62
C ALA A 40 -0.40 2.72 6.71
N PHE A 41 0.36 1.69 6.34
CA PHE A 41 0.86 0.66 7.24
C PHE A 41 2.30 0.91 7.71
N ALA A 42 2.99 1.93 7.18
CA ALA A 42 4.14 2.49 7.85
C ALA A 42 3.61 3.07 9.17
N MET A 43 3.89 2.36 10.26
CA MET A 43 3.62 2.85 11.60
C MET A 43 4.08 4.32 11.67
N PRO A 44 3.20 5.27 12.04
CA PRO A 44 3.69 6.59 12.39
C PRO A 44 4.73 6.42 13.50
N ASP A 45 5.81 7.20 13.42
CA ASP A 45 6.88 7.27 14.42
C ASP A 45 6.24 7.12 15.81
N PRO A 46 6.63 6.12 16.63
CA PRO A 46 6.02 5.94 17.95
C PRO A 46 6.16 7.29 18.66
N GLN A 47 5.01 7.96 18.85
CA GLN A 47 4.83 9.24 19.53
C GLN A 47 6.04 9.52 20.42
N PRO A 48 6.82 10.60 20.20
CA PRO A 48 7.91 10.91 21.10
C PRO A 48 7.26 10.99 22.48
N SER A 49 7.66 10.02 23.30
CA SER A 49 7.11 9.71 24.61
C SER A 49 6.61 11.00 25.23
N SER A 50 5.32 11.03 25.56
CA SER A 50 4.71 12.00 26.46
C SER A 50 5.79 12.56 27.37
N ALA A 51 6.24 13.79 27.08
CA ALA A 51 7.15 14.51 27.94
C ALA A 51 6.39 14.63 29.25
N TRP A 52 6.72 13.74 30.19
CA TRP A 52 6.12 13.72 31.51
C TRP A 52 6.34 15.10 32.10
N ILE A 53 5.29 15.92 32.15
CA ILE A 53 5.28 17.16 32.89
C ILE A 53 5.28 16.73 34.36
N ALA A 54 6.46 16.40 34.88
CA ALA A 54 6.72 16.43 36.30
C ALA A 54 6.88 17.91 36.67
N ALA A 55 5.76 18.59 36.87
CA ALA A 55 5.71 19.82 37.63
C ALA A 55 5.53 19.42 39.10
N HIS A 56 6.62 19.51 39.87
CA HIS A 56 6.62 19.52 41.33
C HIS A 56 7.59 20.63 41.76
#